data_AF-A0A2G9PUJ1-F1
#
_entry.id   AF-A0A2G9PUJ1-F1
#
_cell.length_a   1.000
_cell.length_b   1.000
_cell.length_c   1.000
_cell.angle_alpha   90.00
_cell.angle_beta   90.00
_cell.angle_gamma   90.00
#
_symmetry.space_group_name_H-M   'P 1'
#
loop_
_entity.id
_entity.type
_entity.pdbx_description
1 polymer ?
#
loop_
_entity_poly.entity_id
_entity_poly.type
_entity_poly.pdbx_seq_one_letter_code
_entity_poly.pdbx_strand_id
1 'polypeptide(L)'
;MAAKKTFGKLQIRPFSIRYIAPARKVLFELIDLTYAAAGKDVRDGFKNVYDEARFEKMFAQKNGVNYVMFDGEELIGVAFGWHYGGRGNLHWVGVKKGYRGIGLTTHLAKKLIQDMRRRGAFKIELFVPYTNKRFISIFHSLGFSEKTRLEKDKFGYNLTYLVKRLRKPTVHEATKRIKIIGTGGQGVKLFARILAKILSSLGYYVSLNLNYDSAVRGGDICADFIFSEYPIDSPMIAVADIVVDLEGGHEDDIHAKEVIVEHESGSSPKRIMYHQGNILFTEMPIKNIAHTQFGSPVYVNMLALGSVLRHIGINIEALRLEKQLPPKYIETNIQAIKYGFTYHG
;
A
#
# COMPACT_ATOMS: atom_id res chain seq x y z
N MET A 1 -35.82 -29.87 0.93
CA MET A 1 -35.79 -28.62 1.73
C MET A 1 -34.41 -28.51 2.38
N ALA A 2 -33.61 -27.50 2.02
CA ALA A 2 -32.37 -27.25 2.76
C ALA A 2 -32.74 -26.66 4.14
N ALA A 3 -32.26 -27.28 5.22
CA ALA A 3 -32.51 -26.81 6.57
C ALA A 3 -32.10 -25.32 6.68
N LYS A 4 -33.03 -24.45 7.14
CA LYS A 4 -32.70 -23.07 7.49
C LYS A 4 -31.67 -23.14 8.62
N LYS A 5 -30.43 -22.79 8.32
CA LYS A 5 -29.36 -22.71 9.31
C LYS A 5 -29.79 -21.68 10.37
N THR A 6 -30.00 -22.12 11.61
CA THR A 6 -30.30 -21.24 12.73
C THR A 6 -29.01 -20.53 13.12
N PHE A 7 -28.93 -19.23 12.87
CA PHE A 7 -27.83 -18.38 13.34
C PHE A 7 -28.09 -18.01 14.79
N GLY A 8 -27.03 -17.91 15.59
CA GLY A 8 -27.08 -17.25 16.88
C GLY A 8 -27.06 -15.71 16.73
N LYS A 9 -26.50 -15.02 17.73
CA LYS A 9 -26.45 -13.55 17.74
C LYS A 9 -25.28 -13.05 16.89
N LEU A 10 -25.57 -12.63 15.66
CA LEU A 10 -24.59 -12.06 14.74
C LEU A 10 -24.09 -10.68 15.22
N GLN A 11 -22.77 -10.51 15.33
CA GLN A 11 -22.16 -9.25 15.77
C GLN A 11 -20.89 -8.92 14.98
N ILE A 12 -20.74 -7.65 14.59
CA ILE A 12 -19.48 -7.13 14.06
C ILE A 12 -18.74 -6.41 15.20
N ARG A 13 -17.48 -6.76 15.42
CA ARG A 13 -16.62 -6.16 16.44
C ARG A 13 -15.34 -5.61 15.81
N PRO A 14 -14.78 -4.51 16.31
CA PRO A 14 -13.41 -4.12 15.94
C PRO A 14 -12.44 -5.28 16.19
N PHE A 15 -11.45 -5.42 15.33
CA PHE A 15 -10.38 -6.38 15.55
C PHE A 15 -9.60 -6.03 16.83
N SER A 16 -9.10 -7.06 17.51
CA SER A 16 -8.31 -6.96 18.73
C SER A 16 -7.31 -8.10 18.74
N ILE A 17 -6.16 -7.89 19.38
CA ILE A 17 -5.06 -8.88 19.48
C ILE A 17 -5.54 -10.25 19.98
N ARG A 18 -6.51 -10.29 20.89
CA ARG A 18 -7.12 -11.53 21.39
C ARG A 18 -7.84 -12.36 20.32
N TYR A 19 -8.11 -11.79 19.14
CA TYR A 19 -8.77 -12.46 18.02
C TYR A 19 -7.77 -12.98 16.98
N ILE A 20 -6.45 -12.83 17.16
CA ILE A 20 -5.45 -13.24 16.15
C ILE A 20 -5.63 -14.70 15.75
N ALA A 21 -5.55 -15.65 16.69
CA ALA A 21 -5.66 -17.07 16.39
C ALA A 21 -6.97 -17.44 15.66
N PRO A 22 -8.18 -17.08 16.17
CA PRO A 22 -9.41 -17.42 15.47
C PRO A 22 -9.57 -16.68 14.13
N ALA A 23 -9.10 -15.44 14.01
CA ALA A 23 -9.16 -14.68 12.76
C ALA A 23 -8.23 -15.26 11.68
N ARG A 24 -7.03 -15.70 12.06
CA ARG A 24 -6.09 -16.40 11.16
C ARG A 24 -6.71 -17.68 10.60
N LYS A 25 -7.39 -18.46 11.44
CA LYS A 25 -8.11 -19.67 10.98
C LYS A 25 -9.16 -19.35 9.92
N VAL A 26 -9.95 -18.29 10.12
CA VAL A 26 -10.93 -17.83 9.12
C VAL A 26 -10.25 -17.32 7.87
N LEU A 27 -9.20 -16.52 8.00
CA LEU A 27 -8.45 -16.01 6.86
C LEU A 27 -7.87 -17.15 6.01
N PHE A 28 -7.33 -18.19 6.62
CA PHE A 28 -6.77 -19.33 5.90
C PHE A 28 -7.84 -20.09 5.12
N GLU A 29 -9.04 -20.26 5.70
CA GLU A 29 -10.18 -20.81 4.99
C GLU A 29 -10.60 -19.91 3.81
N LEU A 30 -10.55 -18.57 3.97
CA LEU A 30 -10.82 -17.64 2.87
C LEU A 30 -9.78 -17.73 1.76
N ILE A 31 -8.49 -17.87 2.08
CA ILE A 31 -7.42 -18.10 1.11
C ILE A 31 -7.68 -19.39 0.34
N ASP A 32 -8.00 -20.48 1.05
CA ASP A 32 -8.29 -21.77 0.42
C ASP A 32 -9.47 -21.70 -0.53
N LEU A 33 -10.53 -20.99 -0.14
CA LEU A 33 -11.72 -20.82 -0.97
C LEU A 33 -11.49 -19.87 -2.15
N THR A 34 -10.67 -18.84 -1.97
CA THR A 34 -10.39 -17.83 -3.00
C THR A 34 -9.46 -18.36 -4.08
N TYR A 35 -8.47 -19.16 -3.67
CA TYR A 35 -7.45 -19.75 -4.53
C TYR A 35 -7.61 -21.28 -4.65
N ALA A 36 -8.86 -21.76 -4.64
CA ALA A 36 -9.18 -23.19 -4.76
C ALA A 36 -8.64 -23.82 -6.05
N ALA A 37 -8.60 -23.03 -7.15
CA ALA A 37 -8.06 -23.46 -8.44
C ALA A 37 -6.51 -23.41 -8.52
N ALA A 38 -5.83 -22.88 -7.51
CA ALA A 38 -4.37 -22.84 -7.47
C ALA A 38 -3.78 -24.12 -6.84
N GLY A 39 -2.46 -24.33 -7.00
CA GLY A 39 -1.75 -25.39 -6.30
C GLY A 39 -1.67 -25.15 -4.78
N LYS A 40 -1.37 -26.21 -4.02
CA LYS A 40 -1.20 -26.12 -2.56
C LYS A 40 -0.09 -25.13 -2.18
N ASP A 41 1.06 -25.19 -2.85
CA ASP A 41 2.21 -24.32 -2.56
C ASP A 41 1.90 -22.83 -2.72
N VAL A 42 1.04 -22.50 -3.69
CA VAL A 42 0.53 -21.13 -3.88
C VAL A 42 -0.29 -20.69 -2.66
N ARG A 43 -1.23 -21.53 -2.21
CA ARG A 43 -2.08 -21.21 -1.06
C ARG A 43 -1.27 -21.11 0.22
N ASP A 44 -0.33 -22.03 0.42
CA ASP A 44 0.57 -22.01 1.57
C ASP A 44 1.48 -20.78 1.54
N GLY A 45 1.94 -20.36 0.36
CA GLY A 45 2.64 -19.09 0.16
C GLY A 45 1.84 -17.88 0.66
N PHE A 46 0.54 -17.80 0.35
CA PHE A 46 -0.33 -16.74 0.89
C PHE A 46 -0.50 -16.85 2.41
N LYS A 47 -0.67 -18.06 2.96
CA LYS A 47 -0.85 -18.27 4.40
C LYS A 47 0.41 -17.91 5.19
N ASN A 48 1.59 -18.18 4.65
CA ASN A 48 2.89 -17.90 5.27
C ASN A 48 3.17 -16.39 5.43
N VAL A 49 2.51 -15.53 4.65
CA VAL A 49 2.54 -14.07 4.86
C VAL A 49 1.91 -13.69 6.21
N TYR A 50 0.97 -14.50 6.69
CA TYR A 50 0.14 -14.26 7.86
C TYR A 50 0.50 -15.20 9.01
N ASP A 51 1.80 -15.40 9.27
CA ASP A 51 2.26 -15.95 10.54
C ASP A 51 1.82 -15.07 11.72
N GLU A 52 1.88 -15.58 12.95
CA GLU A 52 1.27 -14.90 14.10
C GLU A 52 1.89 -13.53 14.38
N ALA A 53 3.22 -13.47 14.40
CA ALA A 53 3.97 -12.27 14.69
C ALA A 53 3.75 -11.19 13.61
N ARG A 54 3.69 -11.59 12.34
CA ARG A 54 3.38 -10.67 11.23
C ARG A 54 1.92 -10.23 11.25
N PHE A 55 0.99 -11.13 11.53
CA PHE A 55 -0.44 -10.83 11.55
C PHE A 55 -0.77 -9.73 12.56
N GLU A 56 -0.22 -9.83 13.77
CA GLU A 56 -0.35 -8.78 14.77
C GLU A 56 0.16 -7.44 14.24
N LYS A 57 1.41 -7.40 13.76
CA LYS A 57 2.04 -6.19 13.22
C LYS A 57 1.26 -5.57 12.04
N MET A 58 0.65 -6.40 11.18
CA MET A 58 -0.12 -5.92 10.02
C MET A 58 -1.47 -5.31 10.39
N PHE A 59 -2.18 -5.91 11.35
CA PHE A 59 -3.57 -5.52 11.67
C PHE A 59 -3.72 -4.69 12.95
N ALA A 60 -2.63 -4.48 13.69
CA ALA A 60 -2.53 -3.53 14.79
C ALA A 60 -2.13 -2.10 14.35
N GLN A 61 -1.89 -1.87 13.05
CA GLN A 61 -1.50 -0.57 12.52
C GLN A 61 -2.59 0.48 12.71
N LYS A 62 -2.22 1.72 13.08
CA LYS A 62 -3.15 2.84 13.38
C LYS A 62 -4.12 3.17 12.21
N ASN A 63 -3.61 3.03 11.01
CA ASN A 63 -4.31 3.26 9.74
C ASN A 63 -5.08 2.01 9.26
N GLY A 64 -4.95 0.89 9.96
CA GLY A 64 -5.74 -0.31 9.75
C GLY A 64 -7.21 -0.07 10.08
N VAL A 65 -8.08 -0.61 9.24
CA VAL A 65 -9.53 -0.63 9.44
C VAL A 65 -9.93 -2.10 9.43
N ASN A 66 -10.07 -2.67 10.63
CA ASN A 66 -10.13 -4.12 10.81
C ASN A 66 -11.33 -4.51 11.69
N TYR A 67 -12.16 -5.40 11.19
CA TYR A 67 -13.33 -5.93 11.88
C TYR A 67 -13.41 -7.45 11.76
N VAL A 68 -14.07 -8.05 12.74
CA VAL A 68 -14.38 -9.48 12.76
C VAL A 68 -15.88 -9.66 12.99
N MET A 69 -16.44 -10.75 12.46
CA MET A 69 -17.84 -11.12 12.64
C MET A 69 -17.94 -12.36 13.50
N PHE A 70 -18.83 -12.31 14.48
CA PHE A 70 -19.17 -13.40 15.37
C PHE A 70 -20.58 -13.92 15.09
N ASP A 71 -20.77 -15.23 15.24
CA ASP A 71 -22.05 -15.86 15.50
C ASP A 71 -22.01 -16.47 16.92
N GLY A 72 -22.68 -15.84 17.88
CA GLY A 72 -22.48 -16.17 19.29
C GLY A 72 -21.04 -15.90 19.72
N GLU A 73 -20.31 -16.96 20.09
CA GLU A 73 -18.88 -16.90 20.44
C GLU A 73 -17.96 -17.31 19.27
N GLU A 74 -18.51 -17.86 18.19
CA GLU A 74 -17.72 -18.32 17.05
C GLU A 74 -17.32 -17.13 16.17
N LEU A 75 -16.03 -16.93 15.92
CA LEU A 75 -15.56 -16.01 14.89
C LEU A 75 -15.78 -16.67 13.51
N ILE A 76 -16.63 -16.05 12.69
CA ILE A 76 -17.09 -16.59 11.40
C ILE A 76 -16.68 -15.76 10.19
N GLY A 77 -16.17 -14.54 10.41
CA GLY A 77 -15.81 -13.63 9.33
C GLY A 77 -14.74 -12.64 9.71
N VAL A 78 -14.01 -12.19 8.69
CA VAL A 78 -12.96 -11.18 8.81
C VAL A 78 -13.18 -10.11 7.74
N ALA A 79 -12.81 -8.89 8.08
CA ALA A 79 -12.83 -7.75 7.18
C ALA A 79 -11.66 -6.85 7.53
N PHE A 80 -10.61 -6.93 6.74
CA PHE A 80 -9.36 -6.24 6.92
C PHE A 80 -9.09 -5.29 5.75
N GLY A 81 -8.51 -4.15 6.08
CA GLY A 81 -8.14 -3.15 5.11
C GLY A 81 -7.34 -2.03 5.74
N TRP A 82 -6.90 -1.11 4.90
CA TRP A 82 -6.11 0.03 5.33
C TRP A 82 -6.63 1.32 4.71
N HIS A 83 -6.36 2.42 5.38
CA HIS A 83 -6.61 3.76 4.86
C HIS A 83 -5.31 4.57 4.87
N TYR A 84 -4.85 4.98 3.69
CA TYR A 84 -3.60 5.71 3.50
C TYR A 84 -3.80 6.82 2.47
N GLY A 85 -3.30 8.04 2.74
CA GLY A 85 -3.27 9.12 1.73
C GLY A 85 -4.63 9.47 1.11
N GLY A 86 -5.72 9.35 1.88
CA GLY A 86 -7.10 9.55 1.39
C GLY A 86 -7.66 8.39 0.56
N ARG A 87 -6.98 7.24 0.52
CA ARG A 87 -7.38 6.03 -0.24
C ARG A 87 -7.63 4.89 0.72
N GLY A 88 -8.72 4.16 0.54
CA GLY A 88 -9.00 2.93 1.27
C GLY A 88 -8.65 1.70 0.44
N ASN A 89 -8.09 0.67 1.06
CA ASN A 89 -7.87 -0.63 0.44
C ASN A 89 -8.63 -1.70 1.22
N LEU A 90 -9.48 -2.46 0.53
CA LEU A 90 -10.07 -3.68 1.04
C LEU A 90 -9.12 -4.83 0.72
N HIS A 91 -8.57 -5.44 1.77
CA HIS A 91 -7.54 -6.47 1.64
C HIS A 91 -8.13 -7.87 1.70
N TRP A 92 -8.74 -8.21 2.83
CA TRP A 92 -9.43 -9.49 3.03
C TRP A 92 -10.82 -9.25 3.59
N VAL A 93 -11.85 -9.72 2.91
CA VAL A 93 -13.22 -9.63 3.42
C VAL A 93 -14.00 -10.86 3.04
N GLY A 94 -14.59 -11.51 4.04
CA GLY A 94 -15.29 -12.76 3.80
C GLY A 94 -15.77 -13.42 5.07
N VAL A 95 -16.57 -14.47 4.87
CA VAL A 95 -17.07 -15.35 5.93
C VAL A 95 -16.79 -16.80 5.57
N LYS A 96 -16.72 -17.66 6.59
CA LYS A 96 -16.61 -19.13 6.47
C LYS A 96 -17.64 -19.69 5.48
N LYS A 97 -17.32 -20.81 4.82
CA LYS A 97 -18.13 -21.41 3.74
C LYS A 97 -19.60 -21.55 4.11
N GLY A 98 -19.90 -22.02 5.32
CA GLY A 98 -21.26 -22.25 5.82
C GLY A 98 -22.07 -21.00 6.16
N TYR A 99 -21.51 -19.80 6.01
CA TYR A 99 -22.16 -18.51 6.30
C TYR A 99 -22.31 -17.63 5.03
N ARG A 100 -21.99 -18.19 3.86
CA ARG A 100 -22.07 -17.50 2.57
C ARG A 100 -23.48 -17.52 2.00
N GLY A 101 -23.76 -16.61 1.06
CA GLY A 101 -25.02 -16.55 0.34
C GLY A 101 -26.14 -15.77 1.04
N ILE A 102 -25.92 -15.30 2.27
CA ILE A 102 -26.89 -14.55 3.07
C ILE A 102 -26.48 -13.08 3.30
N GLY A 103 -25.53 -12.56 2.53
CA GLY A 103 -25.14 -11.15 2.55
C GLY A 103 -24.19 -10.72 3.68
N LEU A 104 -23.67 -11.62 4.51
CA LEU A 104 -22.77 -11.25 5.62
C LEU A 104 -21.46 -10.58 5.16
N THR A 105 -20.86 -11.04 4.05
CA THR A 105 -19.70 -10.37 3.43
C THR A 105 -20.02 -8.92 3.06
N THR A 106 -21.21 -8.66 2.54
CA THR A 106 -21.69 -7.32 2.19
C THR A 106 -21.80 -6.43 3.43
N HIS A 107 -22.27 -6.95 4.56
CA HIS A 107 -22.36 -6.20 5.82
C HIS A 107 -20.98 -5.80 6.34
N LEU A 108 -20.03 -6.75 6.34
CA LEU A 108 -18.64 -6.49 6.70
C LEU A 108 -17.99 -5.44 5.79
N ALA A 109 -18.13 -5.60 4.47
CA ALA A 109 -17.59 -4.66 3.49
C ALA A 109 -18.19 -3.25 3.66
N LYS A 110 -19.50 -3.13 3.89
CA LYS A 110 -20.16 -1.84 4.16
C LYS A 110 -19.60 -1.16 5.40
N LYS A 111 -19.33 -1.92 6.48
CA LYS A 111 -18.73 -1.38 7.70
C LYS A 111 -17.33 -0.80 7.43
N LEU A 112 -16.47 -1.53 6.71
CA LEU A 112 -15.15 -1.03 6.30
C LEU A 112 -15.25 0.24 5.47
N ILE A 113 -16.09 0.22 4.43
CA ILE A 113 -16.26 1.36 3.52
C ILE A 113 -16.76 2.60 4.27
N GLN A 114 -17.70 2.44 5.20
CA GLN A 114 -18.19 3.55 6.02
C GLN A 114 -17.12 4.13 6.93
N ASP A 115 -16.28 3.28 7.55
CA ASP A 115 -15.21 3.75 8.43
C ASP A 115 -14.12 4.47 7.63
N MET A 116 -13.68 3.90 6.50
CA MET A 116 -12.74 4.55 5.59
C MET A 116 -13.28 5.88 5.05
N ARG A 117 -14.58 5.95 4.73
CA ARG A 117 -15.23 7.22 4.36
C ARG A 117 -15.14 8.26 5.48
N ARG A 118 -15.43 7.87 6.73
CA ARG A 118 -15.32 8.75 7.91
C ARG A 118 -13.89 9.23 8.13
N ARG A 119 -12.89 8.42 7.77
CA ARG A 119 -11.46 8.80 7.79
C ARG A 119 -11.04 9.66 6.58
N GLY A 120 -11.98 10.06 5.72
CA GLY A 120 -11.72 10.96 4.59
C GLY A 120 -11.36 10.28 3.28
N ALA A 121 -11.53 8.97 3.15
CA ALA A 121 -11.25 8.26 1.90
C ALA A 121 -12.11 8.79 0.74
N PHE A 122 -11.48 9.20 -0.37
CA PHE A 122 -12.17 9.60 -1.59
C PHE A 122 -12.48 8.42 -2.51
N LYS A 123 -11.71 7.33 -2.39
CA LYS A 123 -11.92 6.07 -3.11
C LYS A 123 -11.54 4.86 -2.27
N ILE A 124 -12.12 3.72 -2.63
CA ILE A 124 -11.80 2.40 -2.08
C ILE A 124 -11.35 1.49 -3.22
N GLU A 125 -10.30 0.71 -2.96
CA GLU A 125 -9.62 -0.15 -3.92
C GLU A 125 -9.65 -1.59 -3.43
N LEU A 126 -9.84 -2.53 -4.35
CA LEU A 126 -9.91 -3.95 -4.06
C LEU A 126 -9.31 -4.74 -5.22
N PHE A 127 -8.50 -5.75 -4.91
CA PHE A 127 -7.93 -6.65 -5.90
C PHE A 127 -8.53 -8.04 -5.72
N VAL A 128 -9.10 -8.60 -6.78
CA VAL A 128 -9.80 -9.89 -6.73
C VAL A 128 -9.30 -10.78 -7.85
N PRO A 129 -9.03 -12.07 -7.63
CA PRO A 129 -8.80 -13.01 -8.72
C PRO A 129 -9.94 -12.94 -9.76
N TYR A 130 -9.60 -12.76 -11.03
CA TYR A 130 -10.59 -12.55 -12.11
C TYR A 130 -11.59 -13.72 -12.27
N THR A 131 -11.20 -14.91 -11.79
CA THR A 131 -12.01 -16.14 -11.76
C THR A 131 -13.11 -16.10 -10.70
N ASN A 132 -12.98 -15.24 -9.67
CA ASN A 132 -13.95 -15.16 -8.58
C ASN A 132 -15.14 -14.26 -8.94
N LYS A 133 -15.89 -14.64 -9.98
CA LYS A 133 -17.01 -13.87 -10.53
C LYS A 133 -18.10 -13.55 -9.50
N ARG A 134 -18.39 -14.48 -8.59
CA ARG A 134 -19.38 -14.28 -7.53
C ARG A 134 -18.98 -13.16 -6.57
N PHE A 135 -17.70 -13.11 -6.18
CA PHE A 135 -17.20 -12.05 -5.31
C PHE A 135 -17.16 -10.70 -6.03
N ILE A 136 -16.71 -10.66 -7.28
CA ILE A 136 -16.74 -9.47 -8.12
C ILE A 136 -18.17 -8.91 -8.21
N SER A 137 -19.18 -9.78 -8.44
CA SER A 137 -20.60 -9.37 -8.48
C SER A 137 -21.09 -8.73 -7.18
N ILE A 138 -20.66 -9.24 -6.01
CA ILE A 138 -20.98 -8.61 -4.72
C ILE A 138 -20.43 -7.18 -4.68
N PHE A 139 -19.20 -6.96 -5.14
CA PHE A 139 -18.58 -5.63 -5.13
C PHE A 139 -19.16 -4.69 -6.18
N HIS A 140 -19.60 -5.21 -7.34
CA HIS A 140 -20.41 -4.43 -8.29
C HIS A 140 -21.72 -3.96 -7.65
N SER A 141 -22.42 -4.82 -6.89
CA SER A 141 -23.62 -4.42 -6.15
C SER A 141 -23.35 -3.36 -5.07
N LEU A 142 -22.10 -3.28 -4.60
CA LEU A 142 -21.62 -2.26 -3.69
C LEU A 142 -21.12 -1.00 -4.41
N GLY A 143 -21.23 -0.88 -5.73
CA GLY A 143 -20.81 0.30 -6.50
C GLY A 143 -19.32 0.35 -6.82
N PHE A 144 -18.63 -0.80 -6.86
CA PHE A 144 -17.29 -0.89 -7.44
C PHE A 144 -17.38 -1.12 -8.95
N SER A 145 -16.40 -0.60 -9.68
CA SER A 145 -16.22 -0.82 -11.12
C SER A 145 -14.82 -1.36 -11.42
N GLU A 146 -14.68 -2.16 -12.47
CA GLU A 146 -13.37 -2.61 -12.98
C GLU A 146 -12.59 -1.42 -13.53
N LYS A 147 -11.38 -1.18 -12.99
CA LYS A 147 -10.47 -0.15 -13.50
C LYS A 147 -9.51 -0.71 -14.54
N THR A 148 -8.93 -1.87 -14.25
CA THR A 148 -8.08 -2.59 -15.21
C THR A 148 -7.95 -4.06 -14.81
N ARG A 149 -7.55 -4.89 -15.78
CA ARG A 149 -7.13 -6.27 -15.54
C ARG A 149 -5.63 -6.30 -15.38
N LEU A 150 -5.21 -6.93 -14.30
CA LEU A 150 -3.82 -7.06 -13.91
C LEU A 150 -3.39 -8.48 -14.26
N GLU A 151 -2.46 -8.56 -15.19
CA GLU A 151 -2.00 -9.83 -15.74
C GLU A 151 -1.05 -10.57 -14.80
N LYS A 152 -1.08 -11.91 -14.88
CA LYS A 152 -0.29 -12.83 -14.06
C LYS A 152 1.22 -12.57 -14.15
N ASP A 153 1.71 -12.11 -15.28
CA ASP A 153 3.12 -11.80 -15.50
C ASP A 153 3.63 -10.68 -14.56
N LYS A 154 2.78 -9.70 -14.24
CA LYS A 154 3.08 -8.52 -13.42
C LYS A 154 2.65 -8.66 -11.96
N PHE A 155 1.56 -9.38 -11.70
CA PHE A 155 0.92 -9.49 -10.38
C PHE A 155 0.79 -10.93 -9.88
N GLY A 156 1.36 -11.89 -10.59
CA GLY A 156 1.50 -13.28 -10.12
C GLY A 156 0.24 -14.12 -10.20
N TYR A 157 -0.90 -13.43 -10.28
CA TYR A 157 -2.23 -13.91 -10.54
C TYR A 157 -2.91 -12.93 -11.49
N ASN A 158 -3.85 -13.45 -12.27
CA ASN A 158 -4.76 -12.57 -13.00
C ASN A 158 -5.73 -11.96 -11.99
N LEU A 159 -5.58 -10.66 -11.72
CA LEU A 159 -6.42 -9.92 -10.80
C LEU A 159 -7.30 -8.94 -11.57
N THR A 160 -8.50 -8.72 -11.07
CA THR A 160 -9.36 -7.61 -11.43
C THR A 160 -9.19 -6.54 -10.37
N TYR A 161 -8.75 -5.36 -10.79
CA TYR A 161 -8.62 -4.21 -9.91
C TYR A 161 -9.94 -3.43 -9.92
N LEU A 162 -10.65 -3.50 -8.80
CA LEU A 162 -11.94 -2.87 -8.58
C LEU A 162 -11.77 -1.57 -7.79
N VAL A 163 -12.51 -0.54 -8.19
CA VAL A 163 -12.50 0.77 -7.53
C VAL A 163 -13.92 1.23 -7.25
N LYS A 164 -14.16 1.73 -6.04
CA LYS A 164 -15.36 2.50 -5.70
C LYS A 164 -14.98 3.92 -5.36
N ARG A 165 -15.48 4.89 -6.12
CA ARG A 165 -15.38 6.30 -5.74
C ARG A 165 -16.40 6.62 -4.65
N LEU A 166 -15.93 7.26 -3.58
CA LEU A 166 -16.78 7.73 -2.48
C LEU A 166 -17.16 9.20 -2.64
N ARG A 167 -16.29 9.98 -3.28
CA ARG A 167 -16.51 11.36 -3.74
C ARG A 167 -15.56 11.69 -4.89
N LYS A 168 -15.73 12.85 -5.51
CA LYS A 168 -14.76 13.39 -6.47
C LYS A 168 -13.43 13.70 -5.73
N PRO A 169 -12.27 13.27 -6.26
CA PRO A 169 -10.99 13.68 -5.69
C PRO A 169 -10.74 15.16 -5.96
N THR A 170 -10.02 15.81 -5.06
CA THR A 170 -9.35 17.08 -5.36
C THR A 170 -8.21 16.86 -6.37
N VAL A 171 -7.70 17.93 -6.97
CA VAL A 171 -6.55 17.86 -7.88
C VAL A 171 -5.34 17.19 -7.20
N HIS A 172 -5.09 17.47 -5.92
CA HIS A 172 -4.00 16.89 -5.13
C HIS A 172 -4.20 15.43 -4.72
N GLU A 173 -5.42 14.92 -4.78
CA GLU A 173 -5.73 13.52 -4.50
C GLU A 173 -5.66 12.66 -5.77
N ALA A 174 -6.08 13.26 -6.88
CA ALA A 174 -6.01 12.66 -8.21
C ALA A 174 -4.59 12.66 -8.76
N THR A 175 -3.82 13.73 -8.52
CA THR A 175 -2.46 13.95 -9.00
C THR A 175 -1.52 14.18 -7.83
N LYS A 176 -0.41 13.44 -7.78
CA LYS A 176 0.65 13.62 -6.79
C LYS A 176 1.94 14.02 -7.47
N ARG A 177 2.59 15.03 -6.91
CA ARG A 177 3.90 15.54 -7.33
C ARG A 177 4.93 15.19 -6.27
N ILE A 178 5.95 14.46 -6.65
CA ILE A 178 7.00 13.96 -5.76
C ILE A 178 8.33 14.43 -6.31
N LYS A 179 9.15 15.05 -5.44
CA LYS A 179 10.56 15.30 -5.72
C LYS A 179 11.38 14.26 -4.98
N ILE A 180 12.27 13.56 -5.66
CA ILE A 180 13.20 12.59 -5.05
C ILE A 180 14.60 13.14 -5.23
N ILE A 181 15.29 13.38 -4.13
CA ILE A 181 16.55 14.12 -4.08
C ILE A 181 17.57 13.27 -3.35
N GLY A 182 18.79 13.29 -3.87
CA GLY A 182 19.94 12.64 -3.26
C GLY A 182 21.17 12.80 -4.15
N THR A 183 22.24 12.14 -3.77
CA THR A 183 23.52 12.23 -4.49
C THR A 183 23.72 11.05 -5.44
N GLY A 184 24.64 11.22 -6.39
CA GLY A 184 25.12 10.13 -7.25
C GLY A 184 25.48 8.87 -6.46
N GLY A 185 24.80 7.75 -6.78
CA GLY A 185 25.02 6.46 -6.12
C GLY A 185 23.94 6.04 -5.12
N GLN A 186 23.11 6.96 -4.62
CA GLN A 186 22.00 6.64 -3.70
C GLN A 186 20.79 6.00 -4.40
N GLY A 187 20.80 5.93 -5.73
CA GLY A 187 19.81 5.17 -6.49
C GLY A 187 18.50 5.90 -6.78
N VAL A 188 18.49 7.25 -6.80
CA VAL A 188 17.35 8.11 -7.18
C VAL A 188 16.72 7.68 -8.51
N LYS A 189 17.53 7.45 -9.55
CA LYS A 189 17.05 6.98 -10.86
C LYS A 189 16.36 5.62 -10.79
N LEU A 190 16.91 4.69 -10.02
CA LEU A 190 16.35 3.35 -9.88
C LEU A 190 15.00 3.40 -9.13
N PHE A 191 14.97 4.15 -8.02
CA PHE A 191 13.75 4.45 -7.26
C PHE A 191 12.65 4.93 -8.22
N ALA A 192 12.90 6.04 -8.92
CA ALA A 192 11.87 6.70 -9.72
C ALA A 192 11.34 5.79 -10.83
N ARG A 193 12.21 4.98 -11.46
CA ARG A 193 11.82 4.03 -12.50
C ARG A 193 10.96 2.88 -11.95
N ILE A 194 11.27 2.35 -10.77
CA ILE A 194 10.44 1.30 -10.15
C ILE A 194 9.08 1.88 -9.76
N LEU A 195 9.05 3.07 -9.17
CA LEU A 195 7.81 3.75 -8.83
C LEU A 195 6.94 3.99 -10.08
N ALA A 196 7.54 4.45 -11.19
CA ALA A 196 6.86 4.59 -12.48
C ALA A 196 6.26 3.25 -12.93
N LYS A 197 7.05 2.17 -12.90
CA LYS A 197 6.61 0.86 -13.36
C LYS A 197 5.42 0.35 -12.54
N ILE A 198 5.48 0.48 -11.20
CA ILE A 198 4.39 0.12 -10.29
C ILE A 198 3.13 0.92 -10.63
N LEU A 199 3.23 2.25 -10.72
CA LEU A 199 2.06 3.12 -10.93
C LEU A 199 1.46 2.95 -12.33
N SER A 200 2.28 2.86 -13.38
CA SER A 200 1.79 2.58 -14.73
C SER A 200 1.08 1.22 -14.80
N SER A 201 1.58 0.20 -14.10
CA SER A 201 0.92 -1.11 -14.05
C SER A 201 -0.46 -1.09 -13.36
N LEU A 202 -0.70 -0.09 -12.50
CA LEU A 202 -1.99 0.17 -11.86
C LEU A 202 -2.88 1.14 -12.66
N GLY A 203 -2.45 1.52 -13.87
CA GLY A 203 -3.21 2.37 -14.79
C GLY A 203 -3.18 3.85 -14.43
N TYR A 204 -2.14 4.34 -13.75
CA TYR A 204 -1.90 5.77 -13.60
C TYR A 204 -1.09 6.32 -14.79
N TYR A 205 -1.34 7.57 -15.14
CA TYR A 205 -0.44 8.35 -15.98
C TYR A 205 0.77 8.73 -15.14
N VAL A 206 1.97 8.64 -15.71
CA VAL A 206 3.23 8.94 -15.02
C VAL A 206 4.09 9.85 -15.89
N SER A 207 4.63 10.90 -15.29
CA SER A 207 5.69 11.75 -15.85
C SER A 207 6.91 11.67 -14.95
N LEU A 208 8.08 11.47 -15.53
CA LEU A 208 9.35 11.37 -14.81
C LEU A 208 10.40 12.18 -15.56
N ASN A 209 10.88 13.26 -14.94
CA ASN A 209 12.03 14.03 -15.38
C ASN A 209 13.20 13.84 -14.42
N LEU A 210 14.40 13.59 -14.95
CA LEU A 210 15.62 13.44 -14.18
C LEU A 210 16.50 14.65 -14.45
N ASN A 211 16.81 15.38 -13.39
CA ASN A 211 17.71 16.52 -13.40
C ASN A 211 19.02 16.12 -12.70
N TYR A 212 20.12 16.55 -13.28
CA TYR A 212 21.47 16.30 -12.78
C TYR A 212 22.17 17.64 -12.63
N ASP A 213 22.88 17.82 -11.53
CA ASP A 213 23.89 18.87 -11.50
C ASP A 213 25.04 18.50 -12.47
N SER A 214 25.69 19.53 -12.98
CA SER A 214 26.81 19.54 -13.92
C SER A 214 28.10 18.84 -13.40
N ALA A 215 28.14 18.42 -12.13
CA ALA A 215 29.30 17.79 -11.52
C ALA A 215 29.56 16.35 -12.04
N VAL A 216 30.82 16.07 -12.38
CA VAL A 216 31.25 14.84 -13.10
C VAL A 216 31.14 13.56 -12.24
N ARG A 217 31.17 13.66 -10.91
CA ARG A 217 30.90 12.57 -9.94
C ARG A 217 30.38 13.14 -8.63
N GLY A 218 29.38 12.47 -8.03
CA GLY A 218 28.84 12.84 -6.71
C GLY A 218 27.90 14.03 -6.71
N GLY A 219 27.56 14.60 -7.88
CA GLY A 219 26.58 15.68 -7.98
C GLY A 219 25.17 15.26 -7.54
N ASP A 220 24.37 16.26 -7.25
CA ASP A 220 22.98 16.08 -6.87
C ASP A 220 22.15 15.56 -8.04
N ILE A 221 21.26 14.63 -7.71
CA ILE A 221 20.30 14.02 -8.61
C ILE A 221 18.92 14.30 -8.06
N CYS A 222 18.10 14.95 -8.87
CA CYS A 222 16.71 15.19 -8.57
C CYS A 222 15.82 14.47 -9.59
N ALA A 223 14.80 13.75 -9.12
CA ALA A 223 13.74 13.23 -9.96
C ALA A 223 12.43 13.97 -9.67
N ASP A 224 11.95 14.71 -10.67
CA ASP A 224 10.61 15.26 -10.68
C ASP A 224 9.64 14.17 -11.16
N PHE A 225 8.85 13.66 -10.24
CA PHE A 225 7.96 12.54 -10.45
C PHE A 225 6.50 12.96 -10.26
N ILE A 226 5.68 12.79 -11.28
CA ILE A 226 4.24 13.08 -11.21
C ILE A 226 3.48 11.82 -11.59
N PHE A 227 2.44 11.48 -10.82
CA PHE A 227 1.46 10.51 -11.27
C PHE A 227 0.04 11.01 -11.08
N SER A 228 -0.86 10.59 -11.98
CA SER A 228 -2.24 11.02 -11.98
C SER A 228 -3.23 9.94 -12.42
N GLU A 229 -4.46 10.03 -11.93
CA GLU A 229 -5.60 9.27 -12.46
C GLU A 229 -6.07 9.76 -13.84
N TYR A 230 -5.63 10.95 -14.25
CA TYR A 230 -5.97 11.60 -15.52
C TYR A 230 -4.69 11.92 -16.31
N PRO A 231 -4.80 12.23 -17.62
CA PRO A 231 -3.66 12.73 -18.38
C PRO A 231 -2.95 13.89 -17.66
N ILE A 232 -1.62 13.94 -17.76
CA ILE A 232 -0.79 14.94 -17.10
C ILE A 232 -0.59 16.11 -18.07
N ASP A 233 -1.11 17.28 -17.72
CA ASP A 233 -1.04 18.48 -18.57
C ASP A 233 0.33 19.17 -18.53
N SER A 234 1.03 19.10 -17.38
CA SER A 234 2.34 19.72 -17.18
C SER A 234 3.26 18.83 -16.38
N PRO A 235 4.52 18.64 -16.83
CA PRO A 235 5.50 17.83 -16.13
C PRO A 235 6.29 18.61 -15.06
N MET A 236 5.90 19.86 -14.76
CA MET A 236 6.62 20.75 -13.83
C MET A 236 6.06 20.68 -12.40
N ILE A 237 6.97 20.74 -11.41
CA ILE A 237 6.64 20.72 -9.98
C ILE A 237 7.05 22.05 -9.34
N ALA A 238 6.08 22.96 -9.20
CA ALA A 238 6.27 24.20 -8.44
C ALA A 238 6.18 23.96 -6.93
N VAL A 239 5.22 23.14 -6.49
CA VAL A 239 5.07 22.70 -5.10
C VAL A 239 4.93 21.18 -5.08
N ALA A 240 5.82 20.51 -4.36
CA ALA A 240 5.79 19.07 -4.18
C ALA A 240 4.73 18.68 -3.13
N ASP A 241 3.95 17.65 -3.43
CA ASP A 241 3.11 17.03 -2.40
C ASP A 241 3.98 16.22 -1.44
N ILE A 242 5.06 15.60 -1.93
CA ILE A 242 6.06 14.87 -1.11
C ILE A 242 7.47 15.20 -1.62
N VAL A 243 8.39 15.52 -0.73
CA VAL A 243 9.83 15.47 -0.99
C VAL A 243 10.41 14.23 -0.33
N VAL A 244 11.25 13.50 -1.06
CA VAL A 244 12.08 12.43 -0.51
C VAL A 244 13.52 12.91 -0.55
N ASP A 245 14.09 13.15 0.60
CA ASP A 245 15.47 13.60 0.74
C ASP A 245 16.32 12.46 1.33
N LEU A 246 17.14 11.85 0.48
CA LEU A 246 18.01 10.73 0.85
C LEU A 246 19.33 11.17 1.50
N GLU A 247 19.62 12.48 1.52
CA GLU A 247 20.88 13.02 2.05
C GLU A 247 20.72 13.67 3.42
N GLY A 248 19.52 14.16 3.74
CA GLY A 248 19.18 14.77 5.03
C GLY A 248 19.31 16.30 5.05
N GLY A 249 19.36 16.92 3.87
CA GLY A 249 19.27 18.36 3.63
C GLY A 249 19.77 18.74 2.24
N HIS A 250 19.29 19.88 1.74
CA HIS A 250 19.60 20.41 0.42
C HIS A 250 19.69 21.95 0.48
N GLU A 251 20.53 22.56 -0.36
CA GLU A 251 20.73 24.02 -0.34
C GLU A 251 19.59 24.79 -1.02
N ASP A 252 18.95 24.19 -2.04
CA ASP A 252 17.82 24.80 -2.75
C ASP A 252 16.55 24.96 -1.88
N ASP A 253 15.86 26.08 -2.09
CA ASP A 253 14.51 26.31 -1.59
C ASP A 253 13.51 25.37 -2.28
N ILE A 254 12.96 24.43 -1.51
CA ILE A 254 11.99 23.45 -2.04
C ILE A 254 10.66 23.62 -1.31
N HIS A 255 9.61 23.93 -2.07
CA HIS A 255 8.25 24.00 -1.54
C HIS A 255 7.64 22.59 -1.46
N ALA A 256 7.31 22.16 -0.24
CA ALA A 256 6.79 20.82 0.03
C ALA A 256 5.66 20.85 1.05
N LYS A 257 4.69 19.95 0.92
CA LYS A 257 3.66 19.72 1.95
C LYS A 257 4.07 18.66 2.96
N GLU A 258 4.81 17.66 2.49
CA GLU A 258 5.30 16.54 3.26
C GLU A 258 6.74 16.21 2.84
N VAL A 259 7.54 15.76 3.80
CA VAL A 259 8.95 15.43 3.60
C VAL A 259 9.23 14.08 4.26
N ILE A 260 9.78 13.16 3.49
CA ILE A 260 10.40 11.92 3.96
C ILE A 260 11.91 12.16 3.89
N VAL A 261 12.57 12.23 5.04
CA VAL A 261 13.97 12.68 5.12
C VAL A 261 14.85 11.67 5.81
N GLU A 262 16.05 11.46 5.26
CA GLU A 262 17.15 10.81 5.94
C GLU A 262 17.55 11.61 7.16
N HIS A 263 17.21 11.11 8.34
CA HIS A 263 17.59 11.75 9.60
C HIS A 263 17.82 10.72 10.69
N GLU A 264 18.94 10.88 11.40
CA GLU A 264 19.26 10.10 12.58
C GLU A 264 19.01 10.95 13.83
N SER A 265 18.21 10.41 14.76
CA SER A 265 17.86 11.11 16.00
C SER A 265 19.10 11.57 16.75
N GLY A 266 19.16 12.87 17.07
CA GLY A 266 20.33 13.51 17.70
C GLY A 266 21.30 14.17 16.72
N SER A 267 21.13 13.99 15.41
CA SER A 267 21.85 14.74 14.39
C SER A 267 21.21 16.12 14.16
N SER A 268 22.03 17.15 14.00
CA SER A 268 21.54 18.47 13.58
C SER A 268 20.98 18.36 12.15
N PRO A 269 19.73 18.79 11.88
CA PRO A 269 19.22 18.80 10.51
C PRO A 269 20.13 19.68 9.65
N LYS A 270 20.62 19.16 8.51
CA LYS A 270 21.33 19.99 7.54
C LYS A 270 20.32 21.00 7.01
N ARG A 271 20.63 22.30 7.11
CA ARG A 271 19.78 23.46 6.82
C ARG A 271 18.66 23.15 5.81
N ILE A 272 17.47 22.91 6.35
CA ILE A 272 16.30 22.54 5.59
C ILE A 272 15.49 23.82 5.34
N MET A 273 15.46 24.33 4.10
CA MET A 273 14.60 25.47 3.73
C MET A 273 13.35 24.97 2.99
N TYR A 274 12.46 24.31 3.73
CA TYR A 274 11.13 23.98 3.21
C TYR A 274 10.16 25.12 3.52
N HIS A 275 9.65 25.77 2.48
CA HIS A 275 8.73 26.90 2.63
C HIS A 275 7.28 26.49 2.35
N GLN A 276 6.47 26.33 3.40
CA GLN A 276 5.05 26.72 3.54
C GLN A 276 4.38 25.99 4.73
N GLY A 277 3.89 26.74 5.72
CA GLY A 277 2.95 26.24 6.73
C GLY A 277 3.43 25.06 7.58
N ASN A 278 2.48 24.29 8.11
CA ASN A 278 2.74 23.06 8.88
C ASN A 278 3.15 21.93 7.92
N ILE A 279 4.44 21.76 7.70
CA ILE A 279 5.00 20.65 6.91
C ILE A 279 4.94 19.37 7.74
N LEU A 280 4.49 18.28 7.13
CA LEU A 280 4.54 16.96 7.74
C LEU A 280 5.92 16.33 7.50
N PHE A 281 6.67 16.07 8.56
CA PHE A 281 7.95 15.37 8.49
C PHE A 281 7.78 13.90 8.85
N THR A 282 8.39 13.04 8.03
CA THR A 282 8.64 11.63 8.33
C THR A 282 10.15 11.42 8.32
N GLU A 283 10.74 11.51 9.51
CA GLU A 283 12.15 11.23 9.72
C GLU A 283 12.37 9.71 9.72
N MET A 284 13.40 9.26 9.00
CA MET A 284 13.80 7.86 8.99
C MET A 284 15.33 7.82 8.94
N PRO A 285 16.00 7.05 9.81
CA PRO A 285 17.44 6.86 9.74
C PRO A 285 17.76 5.80 8.68
N ILE A 286 17.40 6.08 7.42
CA ILE A 286 17.45 5.16 6.28
C ILE A 286 18.86 4.62 6.07
N LYS A 287 19.90 5.45 6.17
CA LYS A 287 21.31 4.99 6.00
C LYS A 287 21.70 4.01 7.11
N ASN A 288 21.35 4.32 8.37
CA ASN A 288 21.61 3.44 9.51
C ASN A 288 20.84 2.12 9.38
N ILE A 289 19.54 2.16 9.03
CA ILE A 289 18.73 0.96 8.79
C ILE A 289 19.31 0.12 7.65
N ALA A 290 19.68 0.75 6.53
CA ALA A 290 20.29 0.06 5.39
C ALA A 290 21.59 -0.66 5.79
N HIS A 291 22.42 -0.02 6.62
CA HIS A 291 23.65 -0.63 7.13
C HIS A 291 23.38 -1.76 8.13
N THR A 292 22.63 -1.50 9.20
CA THR A 292 22.47 -2.43 10.33
C THR A 292 21.51 -3.58 10.06
N GLN A 293 20.45 -3.36 9.28
CA GLN A 293 19.42 -4.38 9.02
C GLN A 293 19.61 -5.09 7.67
N PHE A 294 20.21 -4.40 6.69
CA PHE A 294 20.35 -4.94 5.33
C PHE A 294 21.81 -5.10 4.88
N GLY A 295 22.78 -4.71 5.73
CA GLY A 295 24.21 -4.93 5.51
C GLY A 295 24.82 -4.05 4.41
N SER A 296 24.08 -3.08 3.84
CA SER A 296 24.62 -2.25 2.75
C SER A 296 23.82 -0.95 2.52
N PRO A 297 24.50 0.18 2.28
CA PRO A 297 23.83 1.45 1.95
C PRO A 297 23.10 1.45 0.59
N VAL A 298 23.32 0.45 -0.26
CA VAL A 298 22.65 0.35 -1.58
C VAL A 298 21.13 0.17 -1.47
N TYR A 299 20.61 -0.14 -0.28
CA TYR A 299 19.18 -0.33 0.00
C TYR A 299 18.44 0.93 0.47
N VAL A 300 19.14 2.07 0.59
CA VAL A 300 18.54 3.35 1.01
C VAL A 300 17.33 3.72 0.14
N ASN A 301 17.48 3.61 -1.18
CA ASN A 301 16.38 3.88 -2.10
C ASN A 301 15.17 2.96 -1.94
N MET A 302 15.38 1.67 -1.63
CA MET A 302 14.29 0.70 -1.49
C MET A 302 13.49 0.93 -0.21
N LEU A 303 14.17 1.27 0.89
CA LEU A 303 13.54 1.68 2.14
C LEU A 303 12.69 2.95 1.92
N ALA A 304 13.26 3.97 1.30
CA ALA A 304 12.55 5.21 0.98
C ALA A 304 11.37 4.99 0.02
N LEU A 305 11.51 4.10 -0.96
CA LEU A 305 10.43 3.71 -1.88
C LEU A 305 9.27 3.06 -1.13
N GLY A 306 9.56 2.18 -0.19
CA GLY A 306 8.56 1.60 0.71
C GLY A 306 7.77 2.68 1.45
N SER A 307 8.47 3.64 2.04
CA SER A 307 7.84 4.78 2.71
C SER A 307 6.95 5.58 1.76
N VAL A 308 7.45 5.99 0.58
CA VAL A 308 6.62 6.70 -0.40
C VAL A 308 5.35 5.93 -0.76
N LEU A 309 5.46 4.63 -1.06
CA LEU A 309 4.30 3.79 -1.42
C LEU A 309 3.22 3.80 -0.33
N ARG A 310 3.61 3.84 0.96
CA ARG A 310 2.70 4.02 2.09
C ARG A 310 2.00 5.38 2.04
N HIS A 311 2.77 6.47 1.91
CA HIS A 311 2.25 7.83 1.92
C HIS A 311 1.28 8.12 0.78
N ILE A 312 1.55 7.55 -0.41
CA ILE A 312 0.64 7.66 -1.56
C ILE A 312 -0.50 6.62 -1.58
N GLY A 313 -0.54 5.74 -0.58
CA GLY A 313 -1.59 4.75 -0.37
C GLY A 313 -1.64 3.63 -1.40
N ILE A 314 -0.48 3.24 -1.95
CA ILE A 314 -0.37 2.07 -2.83
C ILE A 314 -0.06 0.84 -1.98
N ASN A 315 -1.03 -0.06 -1.88
CA ASN A 315 -0.88 -1.30 -1.11
C ASN A 315 0.11 -2.25 -1.81
N ILE A 316 1.29 -2.42 -1.20
CA ILE A 316 2.35 -3.29 -1.73
C ILE A 316 2.06 -4.79 -1.54
N GLU A 317 1.19 -5.18 -0.61
CA GLU A 317 0.87 -6.60 -0.35
C GLU A 317 0.09 -7.24 -1.51
N ALA A 318 -0.60 -6.42 -2.30
CA ALA A 318 -1.26 -6.86 -3.52
C ALA A 318 -0.31 -6.95 -4.73
N LEU A 319 0.94 -6.49 -4.59
CA LEU A 319 1.92 -6.40 -5.67
C LEU A 319 2.93 -7.54 -5.59
N ARG A 320 3.26 -8.13 -6.74
CA ARG A 320 4.43 -9.00 -6.88
C ARG A 320 5.66 -8.14 -7.17
N LEU A 321 6.22 -7.57 -6.11
CA LEU A 321 7.34 -6.64 -6.21
C LEU A 321 8.53 -7.23 -6.99
N GLU A 322 8.77 -8.53 -6.94
CA GLU A 322 9.84 -9.18 -7.69
C GLU A 322 9.71 -8.98 -9.21
N LYS A 323 8.50 -8.80 -9.74
CA LYS A 323 8.29 -8.52 -11.18
C LYS A 323 8.59 -7.06 -11.54
N GLN A 324 8.62 -6.19 -10.54
CA GLN A 324 8.85 -4.75 -10.72
C GLN A 324 10.32 -4.36 -10.54
N LEU A 325 11.08 -5.21 -9.84
CA LEU A 325 12.46 -4.95 -9.46
C LEU A 325 13.47 -5.53 -10.45
N PRO A 326 14.70 -4.97 -10.49
CA PRO A 326 15.83 -5.63 -11.15
C PRO A 326 16.09 -7.02 -10.54
N PRO A 327 16.65 -7.97 -11.31
CA PRO A 327 16.92 -9.33 -10.82
C PRO A 327 17.99 -9.38 -9.72
N LYS A 328 18.88 -8.38 -9.66
CA LYS A 328 19.96 -8.32 -8.68
C LYS A 328 19.41 -7.98 -7.29
N TYR A 329 19.78 -8.76 -6.27
CA TYR A 329 19.36 -8.58 -4.87
C TYR A 329 17.84 -8.50 -4.67
N ILE A 330 17.08 -9.22 -5.50
CA ILE A 330 15.62 -9.10 -5.58
C ILE A 330 14.94 -9.33 -4.24
N GLU A 331 15.34 -10.36 -3.49
CA GLU A 331 14.74 -10.71 -2.20
C GLU A 331 15.01 -9.61 -1.17
N THR A 332 16.26 -9.18 -1.04
CA THR A 332 16.66 -8.12 -0.10
C THR A 332 16.00 -6.79 -0.43
N ASN A 333 15.87 -6.44 -1.72
CA ASN A 333 15.14 -5.25 -2.16
C ASN A 333 13.65 -5.30 -1.76
N ILE A 334 13.00 -6.46 -1.88
CA ILE A 334 11.62 -6.64 -1.44
C ILE A 334 11.50 -6.46 0.07
N GLN A 335 12.42 -7.03 0.85
CA GLN A 335 12.41 -6.85 2.31
C GLN A 335 12.63 -5.39 2.70
N ALA A 336 13.53 -4.68 2.02
CA ALA A 336 13.76 -3.25 2.24
C ALA A 336 12.51 -2.40 1.94
N ILE A 337 11.82 -2.64 0.81
CA ILE A 337 10.56 -1.97 0.49
C ILE A 337 9.50 -2.25 1.56
N LYS A 338 9.35 -3.51 1.97
CA LYS A 338 8.38 -3.90 3.01
C LYS A 338 8.69 -3.23 4.34
N TYR A 339 9.95 -3.20 4.75
CA TYR A 339 10.38 -2.54 5.97
C TYR A 339 10.03 -1.05 5.93
N GLY A 340 10.43 -0.34 4.88
CA GLY A 340 10.12 1.08 4.69
C GLY A 340 8.63 1.37 4.65
N PHE A 341 7.83 0.50 4.02
CA PHE A 341 6.37 0.63 4.00
C PHE A 341 5.73 0.47 5.39
N THR A 342 6.34 -0.29 6.28
CA THR A 342 5.85 -0.48 7.66
C THR A 342 6.50 0.44 8.68
N TYR A 343 7.50 1.23 8.29
CA TYR A 343 8.22 2.13 9.19
C TYR A 343 7.33 3.29 9.62
N HIS A 344 7.30 3.59 10.91
CA HIS A 344 6.62 4.75 11.46
C HIS A 344 7.69 5.56 12.19
N GLY A 345 7.98 6.76 11.66
CA GLY A 345 8.78 7.76 12.35
C GLY A 345 8.02 8.39 13.50
#